data_AF-A0AAV5U988-F1
#
_entry.id   AF-A0AAV5U988-F1
#
_cell.length_a   1.000
_cell.length_b   1.000
_cell.length_c   1.000
_cell.angle_alpha   90.00
_cell.angle_beta   90.00
_cell.angle_gamma   90.00
#
_symmetry.space_group_name_H-M   'P 1'
#
loop_
_entity.id
_entity.type
_entity.pdbx_description
1 polymer ?
#
loop_
_entity_poly.entity_id
_entity_poly.type
_entity_poly.pdbx_seq_one_letter_code
_entity_poly.pdbx_strand_id
1 'polypeptide(L)'
;MPGVLTRLVSAFAINLAQYYYSSLAGLYLLWRWTRTGGGALRLKQREMPRKLIDNYNHKYILLPSGINMHYDTTAPLMVMVHGYLEFWYSWRFQIEHFKDRYRVVAIDQRGYGDSSKPPNI
;
A
#
# COMPACT_ATOMS: atom_id res chain seq x y z
N MET A 1 -14.17 11.78 -43.47
CA MET A 1 -13.72 12.53 -42.27
C MET A 1 -14.92 13.23 -41.66
N PRO A 2 -15.15 13.17 -40.33
CA PRO A 2 -16.30 13.84 -39.72
C PRO A 2 -16.20 15.35 -39.93
N GLY A 3 -17.33 15.97 -40.29
CA GLY A 3 -17.42 17.40 -40.58
C GLY A 3 -17.15 18.27 -39.36
N VAL A 4 -16.78 19.54 -39.58
CA VAL A 4 -16.44 20.50 -38.52
C VAL A 4 -17.56 20.63 -37.49
N LEU A 5 -18.82 20.68 -37.92
CA LEU A 5 -19.99 20.74 -37.05
C LEU A 5 -20.09 19.51 -36.13
N THR A 6 -19.89 18.31 -36.68
CA THR A 6 -19.94 17.05 -35.91
C THR A 6 -18.84 17.02 -34.85
N ARG A 7 -17.65 17.55 -35.14
CA ARG A 7 -16.53 17.64 -34.18
C ARG A 7 -16.81 18.66 -33.08
N LEU A 8 -17.43 19.79 -33.39
CA LEU A 8 -17.80 20.80 -32.39
C LEU A 8 -18.89 20.29 -31.44
N VAL A 9 -19.93 19.64 -31.98
CA VAL A 9 -21.03 19.09 -31.16
C VAL A 9 -20.52 17.96 -30.25
N SER A 10 -19.68 17.07 -30.75
CA SER A 10 -19.10 15.99 -29.95
C SER A 10 -18.14 16.52 -28.87
N ALA A 11 -17.29 17.50 -29.19
CA ALA A 11 -16.44 18.15 -28.19
C ALA A 11 -17.27 18.85 -27.10
N PHE A 12 -18.36 19.51 -27.47
CA PHE A 12 -19.26 20.14 -26.50
C PHE A 12 -19.93 19.10 -25.60
N ALA A 13 -20.46 18.01 -26.17
CA ALA A 13 -21.09 16.93 -25.41
C ALA A 13 -20.11 16.24 -24.44
N ILE A 14 -18.86 16.00 -24.88
CA ILE A 14 -17.82 15.42 -24.03
C ILE A 14 -17.48 16.36 -22.87
N ASN A 15 -17.30 17.66 -23.13
CA ASN A 15 -17.02 18.63 -22.08
C ASN A 15 -18.18 18.71 -21.08
N LEU A 16 -19.43 18.74 -21.57
CA LEU A 16 -20.62 18.77 -20.72
C LEU A 16 -20.71 17.53 -19.81
N ALA A 17 -20.49 16.34 -20.38
CA ALA A 17 -20.45 15.10 -19.61
C ALA A 17 -19.31 15.12 -18.58
N GLN A 18 -18.12 15.58 -18.97
CA GLN A 18 -16.96 15.70 -18.07
C GLN A 18 -17.25 16.63 -16.90
N TYR A 19 -17.85 17.80 -17.13
CA TYR A 19 -18.24 18.70 -16.05
C TYR A 19 -19.28 18.05 -15.13
N TYR A 20 -20.30 17.40 -15.69
CA TYR A 20 -21.34 16.71 -14.91
C TYR A 20 -20.74 15.64 -13.97
N TYR A 21 -19.94 14.72 -14.51
CA TYR A 21 -19.34 13.65 -13.70
C TYR A 21 -18.30 14.18 -12.70
N SER A 22 -17.53 15.21 -13.07
CA SER A 22 -16.54 15.81 -12.16
C SER A 22 -17.22 16.55 -11.01
N SER A 23 -18.31 17.26 -11.28
CA SER A 23 -19.12 17.91 -10.25
C SER A 23 -19.75 16.89 -9.30
N LEU A 24 -20.31 15.79 -9.83
CA LEU A 24 -20.85 14.71 -8.99
C LEU A 24 -19.77 14.06 -8.11
N ALA A 25 -18.61 13.75 -8.67
CA ALA A 25 -17.50 13.18 -7.93
C ALA A 25 -16.99 14.15 -6.84
N GLY A 26 -16.84 15.43 -7.18
CA GLY A 26 -16.45 16.48 -6.23
C GLY A 26 -17.45 16.61 -5.07
N LEU A 27 -18.75 16.67 -5.37
CA LEU A 27 -19.80 16.73 -4.35
C LEU A 27 -19.82 15.47 -3.47
N TYR A 28 -19.66 14.29 -4.06
CA TYR A 28 -19.59 13.03 -3.30
C TYR A 28 -18.37 12.99 -2.38
N LEU A 29 -17.19 13.40 -2.86
CA LEU A 29 -15.98 13.46 -2.06
C LEU A 29 -16.08 14.50 -0.94
N LEU A 30 -16.69 15.65 -1.21
CA LEU A 30 -16.94 16.69 -0.19
C LEU A 30 -17.94 16.21 0.87
N TRP A 31 -19.04 15.57 0.44
CA TRP A 31 -20.01 14.96 1.36
C TRP A 31 -19.37 13.84 2.20
N ARG A 32 -18.57 12.99 1.58
CA ARG A 32 -17.84 11.92 2.28
C ARG A 32 -16.84 12.51 3.27
N TRP A 33 -16.14 13.57 2.89
CA TRP A 33 -15.16 14.26 3.76
C TRP A 33 -15.83 14.85 4.99
N THR A 34 -16.94 15.58 4.83
CA THR A 34 -17.70 16.16 5.94
C THR A 34 -18.28 15.09 6.87
N ARG A 35 -18.71 13.94 6.33
CA ARG A 35 -19.18 12.80 7.13
C ARG A 35 -18.08 12.04 7.88
N THR A 36 -16.86 11.99 7.32
CA THR A 36 -15.76 11.16 7.86
C THR A 36 -14.65 11.97 8.54
N GLY A 37 -14.79 13.30 8.61
CA GLY A 37 -13.83 14.20 9.25
C GLY A 37 -12.43 14.16 8.63
N GLY A 38 -12.32 13.90 7.32
CA GLY A 38 -11.02 13.77 6.66
C GLY A 38 -10.25 12.49 7.00
N GLY A 39 -10.94 11.44 7.45
CA GLY A 39 -10.34 10.15 7.81
C GLY A 39 -9.48 9.49 6.73
N ALA A 40 -9.59 9.90 5.46
CA ALA A 40 -8.71 9.46 4.37
C ALA A 40 -7.24 9.87 4.56
N LEU A 41 -6.95 10.94 5.30
CA LEU A 41 -5.59 11.36 5.65
C LEU A 41 -5.14 10.88 7.04
N ARG A 42 -6.04 10.23 7.79
CA ARG A 42 -5.70 9.72 9.12
C ARG A 42 -4.83 8.48 8.95
N LEU A 43 -3.58 8.58 9.41
CA LEU A 43 -2.68 7.43 9.47
C LEU A 43 -3.37 6.30 10.23
N LYS A 44 -3.67 5.20 9.53
CA LYS A 44 -4.28 4.02 10.12
C LYS A 44 -3.24 3.34 11.00
N GLN A 45 -3.35 3.52 12.30
CA GLN A 45 -2.50 2.83 13.26
C GLN A 45 -2.86 1.33 13.21
N ARG A 46 -1.96 0.50 12.67
CA ARG A 46 -2.14 -0.94 12.58
C ARG A 46 -1.55 -1.57 13.84
N GLU A 47 -2.38 -2.20 14.65
CA GLU A 47 -1.89 -2.95 15.81
C GLU A 47 -1.11 -4.18 15.33
N MET A 48 0.11 -4.33 15.84
CA MET A 48 0.92 -5.51 15.58
C MET A 48 0.20 -6.74 16.19
N PRO A 49 -0.05 -7.81 15.43
CA PRO A 49 -0.80 -8.96 15.93
C PRO A 49 -0.07 -9.59 17.13
N ARG A 50 -0.78 -9.70 18.26
CA ARG A 50 -0.27 -10.12 19.58
C ARG A 50 0.33 -11.53 19.67
N LYS A 51 0.21 -12.36 18.64
CA LYS A 51 0.51 -13.81 18.72
C LYS A 51 1.87 -14.25 18.17
N LEU A 52 2.77 -13.34 17.82
CA LEU A 52 4.09 -13.68 17.25
C LEU A 52 5.25 -13.72 18.27
N ILE A 53 4.96 -13.71 19.58
CA ILE A 53 5.99 -13.44 20.62
C ILE A 53 6.36 -14.69 21.45
N ASP A 54 5.42 -15.59 21.71
CA ASP A 54 5.61 -16.52 22.84
C ASP A 54 6.31 -17.86 22.52
N ASN A 55 6.80 -18.10 21.30
CA ASN A 55 7.43 -19.39 20.92
C ASN A 55 8.58 -19.27 19.90
N TYR A 56 9.24 -18.11 19.82
CA TYR A 56 10.29 -17.86 18.83
C TYR A 56 11.65 -17.58 19.51
N ASN A 57 12.73 -18.06 18.92
CA ASN A 57 14.10 -17.84 19.37
C ASN A 57 14.65 -16.56 18.69
N HIS A 58 14.33 -15.42 19.29
CA HIS A 58 14.62 -14.08 18.77
C HIS A 58 16.13 -13.78 18.72
N LYS A 59 16.63 -13.39 17.54
CA LYS A 59 18.01 -12.94 17.27
C LYS A 59 18.00 -11.63 16.49
N TYR A 60 19.13 -10.93 16.49
CA TYR A 60 19.29 -9.63 15.86
C TYR A 60 20.60 -9.61 15.05
N ILE A 61 20.57 -8.96 13.89
CA ILE A 61 21.76 -8.66 13.08
C ILE A 61 21.84 -7.16 12.81
N LEU A 62 22.97 -6.55 13.17
CA LEU A 62 23.25 -5.16 12.87
C LEU A 62 23.90 -5.05 11.49
N LEU A 63 23.26 -4.33 10.58
CA LEU A 63 23.81 -4.08 9.25
C LEU A 63 24.83 -2.94 9.29
N PRO A 64 25.79 -2.88 8.34
CA PRO A 64 26.70 -1.75 8.19
C PRO A 64 26.00 -0.39 8.02
N SER A 65 24.74 -0.39 7.57
CA SER A 65 23.90 0.80 7.47
C SER A 65 23.38 1.31 8.83
N GLY A 66 23.72 0.66 9.94
CA GLY A 66 23.20 0.97 11.29
C GLY A 66 21.79 0.45 11.56
N ILE A 67 21.21 -0.34 10.64
CA ILE A 67 19.88 -0.91 10.80
C ILE A 67 20.00 -2.23 11.55
N ASN A 68 19.29 -2.36 12.67
CA ASN A 68 19.22 -3.61 13.42
C ASN A 68 18.01 -4.44 12.94
N MET A 69 18.27 -5.61 12.38
CA MET A 69 17.23 -6.51 11.84
C MET A 69 17.01 -7.69 12.78
N HIS A 70 15.77 -7.82 13.26
CA HIS A 70 15.32 -8.92 14.08
C HIS A 70 14.92 -10.15 13.25
N TYR A 71 15.34 -11.35 13.66
CA TYR A 71 14.98 -12.62 13.02
C TYR A 71 14.94 -13.77 14.05
N ASP A 72 14.16 -14.81 13.78
CA ASP A 72 14.04 -16.03 14.59
C ASP A 72 14.71 -17.26 13.92
N THR A 73 15.09 -18.28 14.68
CA THR A 73 15.82 -19.46 14.17
C THR A 73 15.03 -20.77 14.18
N THR A 74 13.73 -20.77 14.52
CA THR A 74 12.97 -22.03 14.67
C THR A 74 12.60 -22.73 13.36
N ALA A 75 12.51 -22.00 12.24
CA ALA A 75 12.29 -22.55 10.90
C ALA A 75 13.14 -21.78 9.87
N PRO A 76 13.45 -22.38 8.69
CA PRO A 76 14.17 -21.68 7.63
C PRO A 76 13.48 -20.37 7.27
N LEU A 77 14.24 -19.27 7.33
CA LEU A 77 13.73 -17.93 7.07
C LEU A 77 13.52 -17.74 5.56
N MET A 78 12.31 -17.34 5.19
CA MET A 78 11.99 -16.92 3.83
C MET A 78 11.62 -15.43 3.86
N VAL A 79 12.52 -14.58 3.36
CA VAL A 79 12.26 -13.14 3.23
C VAL A 79 11.66 -12.86 1.85
N MET A 80 10.50 -12.21 1.83
CA MET A 80 9.83 -11.80 0.60
C MET A 80 10.01 -10.29 0.40
N VAL A 81 10.64 -9.92 -0.71
CA VAL A 81 10.91 -8.54 -1.10
C VAL A 81 10.04 -8.21 -2.31
N HIS A 82 9.16 -7.23 -2.20
CA HIS A 82 8.22 -6.84 -3.27
C HIS A 82 8.89 -6.05 -4.40
N GLY A 83 8.17 -5.75 -5.48
CA GLY A 83 8.64 -4.92 -6.60
C GLY A 83 8.38 -3.42 -6.45
N TYR A 84 8.58 -2.68 -7.55
CA TYR A 84 8.21 -1.26 -7.66
C TYR A 84 6.69 -1.08 -7.67
N LEU A 85 6.19 -0.04 -6.97
CA LEU A 85 4.73 0.24 -6.77
C LEU A 85 3.94 -0.89 -6.09
N GLU A 86 4.64 -1.79 -5.40
CA GLU A 86 4.06 -2.85 -4.58
C GLU A 86 4.35 -2.60 -3.10
N PHE A 87 3.81 -3.47 -2.24
CA PHE A 87 4.13 -3.52 -0.82
C PHE A 87 3.96 -4.96 -0.33
N TRP A 88 4.24 -5.25 0.95
CA TRP A 88 4.28 -6.62 1.49
C TRP A 88 3.05 -7.48 1.13
N TYR A 89 1.88 -6.85 1.00
CA TYR A 89 0.60 -7.51 0.72
C TYR A 89 0.48 -8.13 -0.68
N SER A 90 1.39 -7.77 -1.61
CA SER A 90 1.52 -8.48 -2.89
C SER A 90 1.74 -9.98 -2.67
N TRP A 91 2.38 -10.34 -1.55
CA TRP A 91 2.70 -11.72 -1.20
C TRP A 91 1.62 -12.48 -0.41
N ARG A 92 0.42 -11.92 -0.21
CA ARG A 92 -0.62 -12.51 0.65
C ARG A 92 -0.94 -13.99 0.36
N PHE A 93 -0.87 -14.41 -0.90
CA PHE A 93 -1.12 -15.81 -1.29
C PHE A 93 0.10 -16.71 -1.04
N GLN A 94 1.31 -16.20 -1.28
CA GLN A 94 2.56 -16.92 -1.02
C GLN A 94 2.79 -17.08 0.48
N ILE A 95 2.48 -16.06 1.27
CA ILE A 95 2.52 -16.13 2.74
C ILE A 95 1.66 -17.31 3.22
N GLU A 96 0.41 -17.40 2.76
CA GLU A 96 -0.48 -18.48 3.15
C GLU A 96 0.04 -19.86 2.72
N HIS A 97 0.64 -19.98 1.54
CA HIS A 97 1.18 -21.24 1.02
C HIS A 97 2.47 -21.73 1.71
N PHE A 98 3.30 -20.81 2.21
CA PHE A 98 4.62 -21.14 2.76
C PHE A 98 4.69 -21.12 4.29
N LYS A 99 3.69 -20.57 4.99
CA LYS A 99 3.71 -20.39 6.45
C LYS A 99 3.93 -21.69 7.26
N ASP A 100 3.53 -22.84 6.74
CA ASP A 100 3.64 -24.13 7.45
C ASP A 100 5.04 -24.76 7.33
N ARG A 101 5.85 -24.30 6.35
CA ARG A 101 7.18 -24.86 6.04
C ARG A 101 8.33 -23.88 6.31
N TYR A 102 8.04 -22.59 6.29
CA TYR A 102 9.02 -21.53 6.41
C TYR A 102 8.55 -20.47 7.40
N ARG A 103 9.51 -19.79 8.01
CA ARG A 103 9.24 -18.53 8.68
C ARG A 103 9.20 -17.42 7.65
N VAL A 104 8.00 -17.13 7.16
CA VAL A 104 7.79 -16.13 6.11
C VAL A 104 7.80 -14.73 6.71
N VAL A 105 8.66 -13.86 6.18
CA VAL A 105 8.72 -12.43 6.52
C VAL A 105 8.58 -11.63 5.23
N ALA A 106 7.42 -11.00 5.02
CA ALA A 106 7.21 -10.06 3.94
C ALA A 106 7.47 -8.63 4.45
N ILE A 107 8.42 -7.93 3.84
CA ILE A 107 8.82 -6.59 4.26
C ILE A 107 8.23 -5.53 3.34
N ASP A 108 7.96 -4.34 3.88
CA ASP A 108 7.84 -3.12 3.08
C ASP A 108 9.24 -2.54 2.87
N GLN A 109 9.62 -2.35 1.61
CA GLN A 109 10.88 -1.70 1.28
C GLN A 109 10.88 -0.23 1.72
N ARG A 110 12.08 0.31 1.89
CA ARG A 110 12.34 1.76 2.04
C ARG A 110 11.53 2.55 1.00
N GLY A 111 10.76 3.54 1.46
CA GLY A 111 9.89 4.34 0.60
C GLY A 111 8.46 3.80 0.42
N TYR A 112 8.15 2.59 0.87
CA TYR A 112 6.87 1.91 0.65
C TYR A 112 6.11 1.62 1.95
N GLY A 113 4.80 1.41 1.81
CA GLY A 113 3.92 0.91 2.88
C GLY A 113 4.09 1.64 4.21
N ASP A 114 4.29 0.90 5.29
CA ASP A 114 4.50 1.46 6.64
C ASP A 114 5.99 1.70 6.98
N SER A 115 6.90 1.30 6.08
CA SER A 115 8.34 1.58 6.23
C SER A 115 8.67 3.07 6.05
N SER A 116 9.76 3.50 6.68
CA SER A 116 10.25 4.88 6.61
C SER A 116 10.48 5.36 5.17
N LYS A 117 10.19 6.65 4.93
CA LYS A 117 10.34 7.34 3.64
C LYS A 117 11.33 8.51 3.84
N PRO A 118 12.64 8.25 3.94
CA PRO A 118 13.58 9.31 4.23
C PRO A 118 13.63 10.31 3.07
N PRO A 119 13.78 11.62 3.37
CA PRO A 119 13.53 12.71 2.42
C PRO A 119 14.59 12.87 1.32
N ASN A 120 15.73 12.16 1.43
CA ASN A 120 16.91 12.35 0.57
C ASN A 120 17.32 11.06 -0.16
N ILE A 121 16.36 10.31 -0.69
CA ILE A 121 16.62 9.18 -1.58
C ILE A 121 16.10 9.51 -2.98
#